data_AF-A0A970PRG6-F1
#
_entry.id   AF-A0A970PRG6-F1
#
_cell.length_a   1.000
_cell.length_b   1.000
_cell.length_c   1.000
_cell.angle_alpha   90.00
_cell.angle_beta   90.00
_cell.angle_gamma   90.00
#
_symmetry.space_group_name_H-M   'P 1'
#
loop_
_entity.id
_entity.type
_entity.pdbx_description
1 polymer ?
#
loop_
_entity_poly.entity_id
_entity_poly.type
_entity_poly.pdbx_seq_one_letter_code
_entity_poly.pdbx_strand_id
1 'polypeptide(L)'
;MNDFHLRSARYLAEQLCLHVLRPGDSAVDATMGNGHDTLRLCRLVGDEGKVYAFDLQIAALDSTRERLRLNGMEDRAQLYHMGHEHMLDVVPPPVRLVLFNLGWLPGGDKGVTTRTETTINAL
;
A
#
# COMPACT_ATOMS: atom_id res chain seq x y z
N MET A 1 12.64 31.77 10.43
CA MET A 1 11.61 31.00 11.15
C MET A 1 11.27 29.80 10.27
N ASN A 2 11.61 28.59 10.72
CA ASN A 2 11.15 27.37 10.04
C ASN A 2 9.67 27.24 10.35
N ASP A 3 8.83 27.51 9.35
CA ASP A 3 7.38 27.41 9.47
C ASP A 3 7.00 25.92 9.42
N PHE A 4 7.00 25.27 10.59
CA PHE A 4 6.70 23.85 10.71
C PHE A 4 5.19 23.65 10.56
N HIS A 5 4.73 23.58 9.32
CA HIS A 5 3.31 23.43 9.01
C HIS A 5 2.91 21.95 9.03
N LEU A 6 2.35 21.50 10.16
CA LEU A 6 1.76 20.17 10.29
C LEU A 6 0.52 20.07 9.38
N ARG A 7 0.63 19.27 8.31
CA ARG A 7 -0.50 18.88 7.44
C ARG A 7 -1.12 17.57 7.94
N SER A 8 -1.98 16.95 7.14
CA SER A 8 -2.62 15.68 7.48
C SER A 8 -1.63 14.54 7.67
N ALA A 9 -2.00 13.53 8.47
CA ALA A 9 -1.21 12.31 8.64
C ALA A 9 -0.89 11.63 7.30
N ARG A 10 -1.86 11.60 6.37
CA ARG A 10 -1.65 11.13 4.99
C ARG A 10 -0.52 11.90 4.30
N TYR A 11 -0.51 13.23 4.38
CA TYR A 11 0.55 14.03 3.78
C TYR A 11 1.92 13.69 4.37
N LEU A 12 2.02 13.53 5.69
CA LEU A 12 3.28 13.17 6.34
C LEU A 12 3.75 11.77 5.93
N ALA A 13 2.87 10.76 5.89
CA ALA A 13 3.16 9.42 5.41
C ALA A 13 3.66 9.44 3.95
N GLU A 14 3.03 10.25 3.10
CA GLU A 14 3.44 10.45 1.73
C GLU A 14 4.83 11.08 1.58
N GLN A 15 5.21 12.03 2.45
CA GLN A 15 6.55 12.59 2.48
C GLN A 15 7.59 11.58 2.96
N LEU A 16 7.23 10.73 3.94
CA LEU A 16 8.11 9.65 4.41
C LEU A 16 8.37 8.64 3.29
N CYS A 17 7.33 8.24 2.54
CA CYS A 17 7.50 7.34 1.40
C CYS A 17 8.49 7.92 0.37
N LEU A 18 8.33 9.20 0.02
CA LEU A 18 9.23 9.91 -0.90
C LEU A 18 10.69 9.94 -0.38
N HIS A 19 10.87 10.12 0.93
CA HIS A 19 12.19 10.25 1.51
C HIS A 19 12.91 8.90 1.67
N VAL A 20 12.16 7.83 1.93
CA VAL A 20 12.69 6.51 2.29
C VAL A 20 12.92 5.60 1.08
N LEU A 21 12.00 5.61 0.10
CA LEU A 21 12.05 4.72 -1.07
C LEU A 21 13.01 5.22 -2.14
N ARG A 22 13.62 4.28 -2.84
CA ARG A 22 14.51 4.46 -3.98
C ARG A 22 14.07 3.55 -5.12
N PRO A 23 14.42 3.89 -6.37
CA PRO A 23 14.25 2.96 -7.48
C PRO A 23 14.90 1.60 -7.20
N GLY A 24 14.21 0.51 -7.51
CA GLY A 24 14.64 -0.86 -7.23
C GLY A 24 14.20 -1.42 -5.87
N ASP A 25 13.66 -0.59 -4.97
CA ASP A 25 13.19 -1.08 -3.67
C ASP A 25 11.95 -1.96 -3.78
N SER A 26 11.73 -2.80 -2.76
CA SER A 26 10.44 -3.45 -2.53
C SER A 26 9.66 -2.72 -1.44
N ALA A 27 8.35 -2.51 -1.66
CA ALA A 27 7.45 -1.89 -0.71
C ALA A 27 6.15 -2.71 -0.55
N VAL A 28 5.48 -2.54 0.58
CA VAL A 28 4.20 -3.19 0.87
C VAL A 28 3.12 -2.14 1.10
N ASP A 29 1.98 -2.31 0.42
CA ASP A 29 0.72 -1.65 0.73
C ASP A 29 -0.18 -2.66 1.46
N ALA A 30 -0.28 -2.55 2.79
CA ALA A 30 -1.01 -3.52 3.60
C ALA A 30 -2.55 -3.34 3.53
N THR A 31 -3.03 -2.33 2.81
CA THR A 31 -4.45 -1.93 2.75
C THR A 31 -4.75 -1.25 1.41
N MET A 32 -4.68 -2.00 0.31
CA MET A 32 -4.62 -1.42 -1.04
C MET A 32 -5.85 -0.56 -1.39
N GLY A 33 -7.03 -0.95 -0.92
CA GLY A 33 -8.28 -0.25 -1.16
C GLY A 33 -8.50 0.14 -2.63
N ASN A 34 -8.72 1.42 -2.90
CA ASN A 34 -8.88 1.91 -4.28
C ASN A 34 -7.57 2.08 -5.06
N GLY A 35 -6.43 1.63 -4.53
CA GLY A 35 -5.14 1.54 -5.21
C GLY A 35 -4.34 2.84 -5.31
N HIS A 36 -4.73 3.90 -4.59
CA HIS A 36 -4.03 5.20 -4.66
C HIS A 36 -2.61 5.11 -4.10
N ASP A 37 -2.46 4.50 -2.92
CA ASP A 37 -1.16 4.32 -2.29
C ASP A 37 -0.34 3.28 -3.04
N THR A 38 -0.93 2.16 -3.48
CA THR A 38 -0.28 1.16 -4.35
C THR A 38 0.33 1.79 -5.61
N LEU A 39 -0.45 2.61 -6.34
CA LEU A 39 0.04 3.31 -7.54
C LEU A 39 1.18 4.27 -7.20
N ARG A 40 1.07 5.00 -6.09
CA ARG A 40 2.12 5.92 -5.64
C ARG A 40 3.40 5.16 -5.35
N LEU A 41 3.33 4.06 -4.59
CA LEU A 41 4.47 3.22 -4.28
C LEU A 41 5.11 2.67 -5.56
N CYS A 42 4.32 2.21 -6.53
CA CYS A 42 4.83 1.74 -7.83
C CYS A 42 5.67 2.82 -8.55
N ARG A 43 5.22 4.08 -8.50
CA ARG A 43 5.97 5.20 -9.08
C ARG A 43 7.29 5.47 -8.36
N LEU A 44 7.34 5.26 -7.05
CA LEU A 44 8.53 5.55 -6.23
C LEU A 44 9.59 4.46 -6.34
N VAL A 45 9.17 3.19 -6.40
CA VAL A 45 10.10 2.06 -6.55
C VAL A 45 10.59 1.89 -7.98
N GLY A 46 9.93 2.52 -8.97
CA GLY A 46 10.36 2.52 -10.37
C GLY A 46 10.29 1.14 -11.04
N ASP A 47 10.90 1.04 -12.22
CA ASP A 47 10.74 -0.13 -13.10
C ASP A 47 11.42 -1.41 -12.58
N GLU A 48 12.49 -1.26 -11.80
CA GLU A 48 13.22 -2.37 -11.18
C GLU A 48 12.67 -2.74 -9.79
N GLY A 49 11.75 -1.94 -9.26
CA GLY A 49 11.16 -2.16 -7.94
C GLY A 49 9.88 -3.01 -7.98
N LYS A 50 9.39 -3.36 -6.79
CA LYS A 50 8.16 -4.16 -6.66
C LYS A 50 7.29 -3.68 -5.51
N VAL A 51 5.98 -3.66 -5.73
CA VAL A 51 4.98 -3.42 -4.68
C VAL A 51 4.18 -4.69 -4.42
N TYR A 52 3.97 -5.04 -3.15
CA TYR A 52 3.06 -6.11 -2.75
C TYR A 52 1.87 -5.48 -2.02
N ALA A 53 0.66 -5.73 -2.50
CA ALA A 53 -0.54 -5.06 -2.00
C ALA A 53 -1.59 -6.05 -1.49
N PHE A 54 -2.18 -5.77 -0.34
CA PHE A 54 -3.09 -6.67 0.38
C PHE A 54 -4.43 -6.01 0.66
N ASP A 55 -5.52 -6.77 0.49
CA ASP A 55 -6.86 -6.39 0.92
C ASP A 55 -7.77 -7.62 0.97
N LEU A 56 -8.78 -7.59 1.85
CA LEU A 56 -9.76 -8.65 2.03
C LEU A 56 -10.95 -8.52 1.06
N GLN A 57 -11.12 -7.38 0.39
CA GLN A 57 -12.23 -7.15 -0.52
C GLN A 57 -11.80 -7.33 -1.98
N ILE A 58 -12.50 -8.19 -2.72
CA ILE A 58 -12.24 -8.37 -4.16
C ILE A 58 -12.40 -7.05 -4.94
N ALA A 59 -13.31 -6.19 -4.51
CA ALA A 59 -13.52 -4.86 -5.10
C ALA A 59 -12.27 -3.97 -5.00
N ALA A 60 -11.47 -4.09 -3.92
CA ALA A 60 -10.21 -3.37 -3.78
C ALA A 60 -9.18 -3.86 -4.79
N LEU A 61 -9.10 -5.19 -5.01
CA LEU A 61 -8.23 -5.78 -6.02
C LEU A 61 -8.58 -5.29 -7.41
N ASP A 62 -9.86 -5.34 -7.78
CA ASP A 62 -10.32 -4.92 -9.11
C ASP A 62 -10.06 -3.43 -9.35
N SER A 63 -10.39 -2.58 -8.36
CA SER A 63 -10.15 -1.13 -8.40
C SER A 63 -8.65 -0.81 -8.52
N THR A 64 -7.82 -1.52 -7.76
CA THR A 64 -6.36 -1.35 -7.78
C THR A 64 -5.74 -1.84 -9.07
N ARG A 65 -6.13 -3.03 -9.56
CA ARG A 65 -5.65 -3.58 -10.83
C ARG A 65 -6.00 -2.63 -11.98
N GLU A 66 -7.24 -2.17 -12.07
CA GLU A 66 -7.66 -1.25 -13.12
C GLU A 66 -6.88 0.07 -13.05
N ARG A 67 -6.69 0.62 -11.85
CA ARG A 67 -5.89 1.84 -11.67
C ARG A 67 -4.45 1.65 -12.14
N LEU A 68 -3.80 0.54 -11.79
CA LEU A 68 -2.43 0.24 -12.22
C LEU A 68 -2.36 0.05 -13.74
N ARG A 69 -3.29 -0.70 -14.32
CA ARG A 69 -3.39 -0.93 -15.77
C ARG A 69 -3.52 0.38 -16.54
N LEU A 70 -4.42 1.27 -16.12
CA LEU A 70 -4.61 2.60 -16.72
C LEU A 70 -3.38 3.51 -16.62
N ASN A 71 -2.43 3.18 -15.73
CA ASN A 71 -1.17 3.91 -15.56
C ASN A 71 0.05 3.13 -16.08
N GLY A 72 -0.13 1.99 -16.76
CA GLY A 72 0.97 1.17 -17.28
C GLY A 72 1.80 0.45 -16.20
N MET A 73 1.29 0.34 -14.98
CA MET A 73 2.04 -0.14 -13.80
C MET A 73 1.57 -1.52 -13.30
N GLU A 74 0.80 -2.26 -14.10
CA GLU A 74 0.23 -3.54 -13.67
C GLU A 74 1.30 -4.54 -13.21
N ASP A 75 2.39 -4.74 -13.97
CA ASP A 75 3.43 -5.69 -13.56
C ASP A 75 4.37 -5.17 -12.45
N ARG A 76 4.22 -3.91 -12.02
CA ARG A 76 5.00 -3.32 -10.91
C ARG A 76 4.43 -3.70 -9.54
N ALA A 77 3.18 -4.17 -9.49
CA ALA A 77 2.58 -4.65 -8.25
C ALA A 77 2.22 -6.15 -8.34
N GLN A 78 2.18 -6.80 -7.18
CA GLN A 78 1.52 -8.07 -6.98
C GLN A 78 0.40 -7.88 -5.96
N LEU A 79 -0.83 -8.19 -6.36
CA LEU A 79 -2.04 -7.96 -5.56
C LEU A 79 -2.52 -9.26 -4.94
N TYR A 80 -2.75 -9.26 -3.63
CA TYR A 80 -3.21 -10.42 -2.87
C TYR A 80 -4.61 -10.17 -2.30
N HIS A 81 -5.53 -11.09 -2.56
CA HIS A 81 -6.84 -11.15 -1.90
C HIS A 81 -6.67 -11.88 -0.56
N MET A 82 -6.07 -11.19 0.38
CA MET A 82 -5.54 -11.75 1.62
C MET A 82 -5.41 -10.66 2.67
N GLY A 83 -5.56 -11.03 3.95
CA GLY A 83 -5.26 -10.14 5.06
C GLY A 83 -3.76 -9.85 5.16
N HIS A 84 -3.41 -8.63 5.59
CA HIS A 84 -2.02 -8.21 5.73
C HIS A 84 -1.24 -8.99 6.81
N GLU A 85 -1.93 -9.62 7.76
CA GLU A 85 -1.34 -10.49 8.77
C GLU A 85 -0.58 -11.70 8.18
N HIS A 86 -0.81 -12.04 6.91
CA HIS A 86 -0.13 -13.12 6.20
C HIS A 86 1.00 -12.64 5.29
N MET A 87 1.33 -11.34 5.26
CA MET A 87 2.29 -10.81 4.29
C MET A 87 3.70 -11.39 4.45
N LEU A 88 4.10 -11.79 5.66
CA LEU A 88 5.41 -12.41 5.92
C LEU A 88 5.56 -13.78 5.22
N ASP A 89 4.45 -14.45 4.91
CA ASP A 89 4.46 -15.76 4.25
C ASP A 89 4.71 -15.65 2.74
N VAL A 90 4.44 -14.48 2.15
CA VAL A 90 4.37 -14.31 0.69
C VAL A 90 5.22 -13.16 0.14
N VAL A 91 5.75 -12.28 1.00
CA VAL A 91 6.60 -11.16 0.58
C VAL A 91 8.07 -11.50 0.81
N PRO A 92 8.91 -11.55 -0.25
CA PRO A 92 10.33 -11.80 -0.09
C PRO A 92 11.05 -10.58 0.52
N PRO A 93 11.95 -10.78 1.50
CA PRO A 93 12.82 -9.70 1.99
C PRO A 93 13.94 -9.38 0.96
N PRO A 94 14.51 -8.16 0.99
CA PRO A 94 14.21 -7.08 1.92
C PRO A 94 13.02 -6.21 1.48
N VAL A 95 12.23 -5.74 2.44
CA VAL A 95 11.20 -4.70 2.24
C VAL A 95 11.69 -3.40 2.85
N ARG A 96 11.63 -2.31 2.07
CA ARG A 96 12.10 -0.99 2.50
C ARG A 96 11.06 -0.22 3.31
N LEU A 97 9.79 -0.40 2.97
CA LEU A 97 8.67 0.32 3.58
C LEU A 97 7.39 -0.52 3.53
N VAL A 98 6.65 -0.51 4.64
CA VAL A 98 5.29 -1.05 4.73
C VAL A 98 4.36 0.11 5.08
N LEU A 99 3.28 0.29 4.31
CA LEU A 99 2.30 1.34 4.52
C LEU A 99 0.95 0.74 4.93
N PHE A 100 0.36 1.29 5.99
CA PHE A 100 -0.98 0.96 6.45
C PHE A 100 -1.86 2.22 6.42
N ASN A 101 -3.05 2.10 5.86
CA ASN A 101 -4.10 3.10 5.93
C ASN A 101 -5.37 2.46 6.52
N LEU A 102 -5.51 2.56 7.83
CA LEU A 102 -6.48 1.79 8.60
C LEU A 102 -7.90 2.36 8.48
N GLY A 103 -8.89 1.47 8.41
CA GLY A 103 -10.30 1.80 8.23
C GLY A 103 -11.00 0.82 7.29
N TRP A 104 -11.98 1.32 6.55
CA TRP A 104 -12.77 0.56 5.57
C TRP A 104 -12.54 1.08 4.15
N LEU A 105 -12.83 0.24 3.15
CA LEU A 105 -12.80 0.62 1.73
C LEU A 105 -13.86 1.69 1.42
N PRO A 106 -13.48 2.89 0.90
CA PRO A 106 -14.47 3.87 0.47
C PRO A 106 -15.35 3.33 -0.66
N GLY A 107 -16.66 3.25 -0.41
CA GLY A 107 -17.65 2.70 -1.35
C GLY A 107 -17.80 1.17 -1.32
N GLY A 108 -17.02 0.47 -0.48
CA GLY A 108 -17.10 -0.97 -0.27
C GLY A 108 -17.99 -1.38 0.91
N ASP A 109 -17.90 -2.66 1.28
CA ASP A 109 -18.58 -3.18 2.47
C ASP A 109 -17.90 -2.65 3.73
N LYS A 110 -18.65 -1.89 4.54
CA LYS A 110 -18.17 -1.32 5.81
C LYS A 110 -18.09 -2.35 6.94
N GLY A 111 -18.69 -3.53 6.77
CA GLY A 111 -18.51 -4.67 7.67
C GLY A 111 -17.10 -5.25 7.63
N VAL A 112 -16.34 -4.95 6.56
CA VAL A 112 -14.93 -5.32 6.40
C VAL A 112 -14.05 -4.09 6.66
N THR A 113 -13.35 -4.11 7.78
CA THR A 113 -12.48 -3.04 8.26
C THR A 113 -11.21 -3.63 8.86
N THR A 114 -10.11 -2.87 8.86
CA THR A 114 -8.87 -3.25 9.55
C THR A 114 -9.12 -3.46 11.04
N ARG A 115 -8.52 -4.50 11.63
CA ARG A 115 -8.61 -4.81 13.06
C ARG A 115 -7.26 -4.62 13.74
N THR A 116 -7.30 -4.23 15.01
CA THR A 116 -6.09 -4.07 15.81
C THR A 116 -5.30 -5.38 15.89
N GLU A 117 -5.96 -6.53 16.08
CA GLU A 117 -5.27 -7.82 16.21
C GLU A 117 -4.53 -8.20 14.92
N THR A 118 -5.18 -8.07 13.75
CA THR A 118 -4.55 -8.40 12.46
C THR A 118 -3.41 -7.44 12.12
N THR A 119 -3.55 -6.17 12.50
CA THR A 119 -2.49 -5.16 12.28
C THR A 119 -1.26 -5.45 13.13
N ILE A 120 -1.44 -5.85 14.40
CA ILE A 120 -0.32 -6.22 15.28
C ILE A 120 0.41 -7.46 14.77
N ASN A 121 -0.32 -8.47 14.27
CA ASN A 121 0.30 -9.68 13.73
C ASN A 121 1.14 -9.44 12.46
N ALA A 122 0.95 -8.28 11.81
CA ALA A 122 1.72 -7.88 10.63
C ALA A 122 3.00 -7.09 10.96
N LEU A 123 3.28 -6.73 12.21
CA LEU A 123 4.47 -5.95 12.60
C LEU A 123 5.61 -6.83 13.12
#